data_AF-A0A9P7G5L5-F1
#
_entry.id   AF-A0A9P7G5L5-F1
#
_cell.length_a   1.000
_cell.length_b   1.000
_cell.length_c   1.000
_cell.angle_alpha   90.00
_cell.angle_beta   90.00
_cell.angle_gamma   90.00
#
_symmetry.space_group_name_H-M   'P 1'
#
loop_
_entity.id
_entity.type
_entity.pdbx_description
1 polymer ?
#
loop_
_entity_poly.entity_id
_entity_poly.type
_entity_poly.pdbx_seq_one_letter_code
_entity_poly.pdbx_strand_id
1 'polypeptide(L)' 'MEAVRSLEGHMHENPVAFEYAPAWGLALQSEHEKWLAEKLFGGPVFITDYAAALKPFYMRHNNDGKTVACFDLIVRHVGS' A
#
# COMPACT_ATOMS: atom_id res chain seq x y z
N MET A 1 3.30 -6.77 -4.78
CA MET A 1 2.54 -5.58 -4.35
C MET A 1 1.24 -5.47 -5.13
N GLU A 2 0.16 -5.98 -4.55
CA GLU A 2 -1.20 -5.86 -5.08
C GLU A 2 -1.79 -4.47 -4.78
N ALA A 3 -1.49 -3.89 -3.61
CA ALA A 3 -2.04 -2.61 -3.17
C ALA A 3 -1.78 -1.41 -4.11
N VAL A 4 -0.53 -1.19 -4.54
CA VAL A 4 -0.18 -0.10 -5.48
C VAL A 4 -0.85 -0.32 -6.83
N ARG A 5 -0.89 -1.57 -7.32
CA ARG A 5 -1.56 -1.91 -8.57
C ARG A 5 -3.06 -1.67 -8.50
N SER A 6 -3.69 -2.00 -7.37
CA SER A 6 -5.10 -1.72 -7.12
C SER A 6 -5.39 -0.22 -7.06
N LEU A 7 -4.50 0.57 -6.46
CA LEU A 7 -4.58 2.04 -6.47
C LEU A 7 -4.44 2.62 -7.89
N GLU A 8 -3.38 2.24 -8.61
CA GLU A 8 -3.13 2.70 -9.99
C GLU A 8 -4.28 2.31 -10.93
N GLY A 9 -4.81 1.09 -10.81
CA GLY A 9 -5.96 0.63 -11.58
C GLY A 9 -7.22 1.43 -11.28
N HIS A 10 -7.51 1.69 -10.00
CA HIS A 10 -8.66 2.51 -9.63
C HIS A 10 -8.51 3.99 -10.02
N MET A 11 -7.30 4.56 -10.01
CA MET A 11 -7.08 5.93 -10.47
C MET A 11 -7.38 6.12 -11.97
N HIS A 12 -7.21 5.06 -12.76
CA HIS A 12 -7.58 5.07 -14.18
C HIS A 12 -9.10 5.13 -14.39
N GLU A 13 -9.86 4.48 -13.51
CA GLU A 13 -11.33 4.40 -13.60
C GLU A 13 -12.05 5.52 -12.81
N ASN A 14 -11.43 5.99 -11.72
CA ASN A 14 -11.92 7.05 -10.84
C ASN A 14 -10.74 7.90 -10.35
N PRO A 15 -10.51 9.10 -10.92
CA PRO A 15 -9.44 9.98 -10.46
C PRO A 15 -9.78 10.52 -9.07
N VAL A 16 -9.32 9.82 -8.04
CA VAL A 16 -9.30 10.31 -6.67
C VAL A 16 -8.19 11.34 -6.58
N ALA A 17 -8.51 12.55 -6.11
CA ALA A 17 -7.54 13.59 -5.88
C ALA A 17 -6.73 13.28 -4.61
N PHE A 18 -5.70 12.46 -4.76
CA PHE A 18 -4.65 12.31 -3.75
C PHE A 18 -3.71 13.52 -3.81
N GLU A 19 -3.19 13.94 -2.67
CA GLU A 19 -2.17 14.99 -2.61
C GLU A 19 -0.85 14.50 -3.23
N TYR A 20 -0.56 13.21 -3.06
CA TYR A 20 0.59 12.53 -3.66
C TYR A 20 0.12 11.40 -4.57
N ALA A 21 0.61 11.33 -5.80
CA ALA A 21 0.25 10.21 -6.68
C ALA A 21 0.88 8.90 -6.14
N PRO A 22 0.10 7.82 -5.95
CA PRO A 22 0.64 6.52 -5.63
C PRO A 22 1.50 6.02 -6.80
N ALA A 23 2.72 5.58 -6.52
CA ALA A 23 3.62 5.04 -7.53
C ALA A 23 4.43 3.87 -6.98
N TRP A 24 4.76 2.92 -7.86
CA TRP A 24 5.59 1.78 -7.50
C TRP A 24 6.99 2.22 -7.03
N GLY A 25 7.44 1.65 -5.91
CA GLY A 25 8.74 1.96 -5.32
C GLY A 25 8.77 3.21 -4.44
N LEU A 26 7.64 3.91 -4.29
CA LEU A 26 7.48 4.97 -3.28
C LEU A 26 6.73 4.44 -2.06
N ALA A 27 7.01 5.05 -0.91
CA ALA A 27 6.28 4.77 0.32
C ALA A 27 4.82 5.25 0.18
N LEU A 28 3.88 4.41 0.60
CA LEU A 28 2.47 4.79 0.69
C LEU A 28 2.31 5.87 1.77
N GLN A 29 1.51 6.90 1.46
CA GLN A 29 1.12 7.92 2.42
C GLN A 29 -0.13 7.47 3.18
N SER A 30 -0.39 8.06 4.33
CA SER A 30 -1.57 7.72 5.15
C SER A 30 -2.91 7.93 4.42
N GLU A 31 -2.96 8.82 3.41
CA GLU A 31 -4.15 8.96 2.55
C GLU A 31 -4.42 7.71 1.71
N HIS A 32 -3.37 7.08 1.17
CA HIS A 32 -3.46 5.85 0.35
C HIS A 32 -3.90 4.67 1.22
N GLU A 33 -3.31 4.56 2.41
CA GLU A 33 -3.64 3.51 3.38
C GLU A 33 -5.10 3.59 3.82
N LYS A 34 -5.57 4.79 4.18
CA LYS A 34 -6.98 5.03 4.54
C LYS A 34 -7.91 4.70 3.39
N TRP A 35 -7.57 5.13 2.18
CA TRP A 35 -8.39 4.85 1.00
C TRP A 35 -8.50 3.35 0.72
N LEU A 36 -7.39 2.61 0.81
CA LEU A 36 -7.38 1.15 0.66
C LEU A 36 -8.29 0.49 1.71
N ALA A 37 -8.14 0.87 2.98
CA ALA A 37 -8.94 0.28 4.07
C ALA A 37 -10.43 0.63 3.97
N GLU A 38 -10.78 1.89 3.66
CA GLU A 38 -12.17 2.36 3.73
C GLU A 38 -12.94 2.22 2.41
N LYS A 39 -12.31 2.54 1.27
CA LYS A 39 -12.98 2.62 -0.03
C LYS A 39 -12.91 1.31 -0.79
N LEU A 40 -11.75 0.67 -0.80
CA LEU A 40 -11.57 -0.55 -1.58
C LEU A 40 -12.10 -1.79 -0.86
N PHE A 41 -11.77 -1.94 0.43
CA PHE A 41 -12.10 -3.15 1.19
C PHE A 41 -13.13 -2.95 2.30
N GLY A 42 -13.39 -1.72 2.75
CA GLY A 42 -14.37 -1.42 3.80
C GLY A 42 -14.06 -2.05 5.17
N GLY A 43 -12.79 -2.35 5.44
CA GLY A 43 -12.35 -3.12 6.61
C GLY A 43 -10.82 -3.13 6.77
N PRO A 44 -10.28 -3.93 7.71
CA PRO A 44 -8.84 -4.06 7.89
C PRO A 44 -8.16 -4.66 6.66
N VAL A 45 -7.05 -4.07 6.23
CA VAL A 45 -6.31 -4.47 5.03
C VAL A 45 -4.87 -4.79 5.37
N PHE A 46 -4.38 -5.91 4.86
CA PHE A 46 -2.97 -6.24 4.91
C PHE A 46 -2.29 -5.77 3.63
N ILE A 47 -1.27 -4.93 3.77
CA ILE A 47 -0.38 -4.57 2.67
C ILE A 47 0.87 -5.41 2.80
N THR A 48 1.16 -6.24 1.80
CA THR A 48 2.30 -7.16 1.82
C THR A 48 3.29 -6.86 0.70
N ASP A 49 4.51 -7.37 0.90
CA ASP A 49 5.58 -7.43 -0.11
C ASP A 49 6.06 -6.05 -0.55
N TYR A 50 6.42 -5.18 0.40
CA TYR A 50 6.94 -3.85 0.10
C TYR A 50 8.25 -3.91 -0.70
N ALA A 51 8.56 -2.83 -1.41
CA ALA A 51 9.83 -2.71 -2.11
C ALA A 51 10.99 -2.80 -1.12
N ALA A 52 12.00 -3.61 -1.44
CA ALA A 52 13.16 -3.81 -0.58
C ALA A 52 13.91 -2.49 -0.28
N ALA A 53 13.89 -1.55 -1.23
CA ALA A 53 14.51 -0.23 -1.10
C ALA A 53 13.87 0.66 -0.01
N LEU A 54 12.64 0.36 0.41
CA LEU A 54 11.86 1.15 1.37
C LEU A 54 11.92 0.59 2.80
N LYS A 55 12.51 -0.58 3.00
CA LYS A 55 12.51 -1.30 4.28
C LYS A 55 13.95 -1.65 4.72
N PRO A 56 14.17 -1.92 6.02
CA PRO A 56 15.50 -2.20 6.54
C PRO A 56 16.18 -3.43 5.92
N PHE A 57 17.51 -3.37 5.83
CA PHE A 57 18.37 -4.40 5.22
C PHE A 57 18.24 -5.81 5.82
N TYR A 58 17.71 -5.93 7.04
CA TYR A 58 17.55 -7.21 7.73
C TYR A 58 16.25 -7.94 7.36
N MET A 59 15.37 -7.33 6.57
CA MET A 59 14.16 -8.00 6.12
C MET A 59 14.48 -9.06 5.06
N ARG A 60 13.80 -10.20 5.14
CA ARG A 60 13.97 -11.29 4.17
C ARG A 60 13.52 -10.82 2.79
N HIS A 61 14.40 -10.90 1.81
CA HIS A 61 14.04 -10.68 0.40
C HIS A 61 13.16 -11.82 -0.12
N ASN A 62 12.16 -11.47 -0.91
CA ASN A 62 11.35 -12.42 -1.66
C ASN A 62 12.10 -12.95 -2.88
N ASN A 63 11.60 -14.04 -3.45
CA ASN A 63 12.21 -14.70 -4.62
C ASN A 63 12.21 -13.82 -5.88
N ASP A 64 11.46 -12.71 -5.88
CA ASP A 64 11.41 -11.75 -6.99
C ASP A 64 12.61 -10.77 -7.02
N GLY A 65 13.44 -10.77 -5.95
CA GLY A 65 14.59 -9.88 -5.79
C GLY A 65 14.24 -8.38 -5.68
N LYS A 66 12.95 -8.02 -5.65
CA LYS A 66 12.47 -6.64 -5.66
C LYS A 66 11.70 -6.29 -4.39
N THR A 67 11.10 -7.27 -3.74
CA THR A 67 10.29 -7.09 -2.55
C THR A 67 10.88 -7.79 -1.34
N VAL A 68 10.45 -7.37 -0.16
CA VAL A 68 10.77 -8.02 1.11
C VAL A 68 9.50 -8.59 1.74
N ALA A 69 9.65 -9.72 2.41
CA ALA A 69 8.59 -10.37 3.16
C ALA A 69 8.25 -9.56 4.42
N CYS A 70 7.47 -8.50 4.25
CA CYS A 70 6.88 -7.74 5.33
C CYS A 70 5.41 -7.48 5.07
N PHE A 71 4.68 -7.21 6.15
CA PHE A 71 3.28 -6.81 6.08
C PHE A 71 3.05 -5.61 7.00
N ASP A 72 2.18 -4.71 6.56
CA ASP A 72 1.62 -3.65 7.39
C ASP A 72 0.09 -3.88 7.45
N LEU A 73 -0.48 -3.86 8.66
CA LEU A 73 -1.92 -3.98 8.87
C LEU A 73 -2.52 -2.57 9.00
N ILE A 74 -3.31 -2.19 8.00
CA ILE A 74 -4.05 -0.93 8.01
C ILE A 74 -5.44 -1.21 8.57
N VAL A 75 -5.75 -0.57 9.68
CA VAL A 75 -7.06 -0.64 10.31
C VAL A 75 -7.74 0.71 10.15
N ARG A 76 -9.03 0.70 9.84
CA ARG A 76 -9.85 1.92 9.93
C ARG A 76 -9.72 2.46 11.35
N HIS A 77 -9.54 3.78 11.49
CA HIS A 77 -9.52 4.40 12.80
C HIS A 77 -10.86 4.11 13.49
N VAL A 78 -10.84 3.29 14.55
CA VAL A 78 -11.96 3.11 15.47
C VAL A 78 -11.70 4.06 16.62
N GLY A 79 -12.13 5.31 16.44
CA GLY A 79 -11.96 6.37 17.42
C GLY A 79 -12.79 7.57 17.00
N SER A 80 -13.89 7.79 17.73
CA SER A 80 -14.80 8.94 17.68
C SER A 80 -14.14 10.26 18.00
#